data_AF-A0A7X6VTJ6-F1
#
_entry.id   AF-A0A7X6VTJ6-F1
#
_cell.length_a   1.000
_cell.length_b   1.000
_cell.length_c   1.000
_cell.angle_alpha   90.00
_cell.angle_beta   90.00
_cell.angle_gamma   90.00
#
_symmetry.space_group_name_H-M   'P 1'
#
loop_
_entity.id
_entity.type
_entity.pdbx_description
1 polymer ?
#
loop_
_entity_poly.entity_id
_entity_poly.type
_entity_poly.pdbx_seq_one_letter_code
_entity_poly.pdbx_strand_id
1 'polypeptide(L)'
;MSVFYEYIDLLNSQRFTGLSGNCIAGIFVESNSQSKRIGKALLDHIKERNKELFLHVYKKNKRAVRFYLREGFVIDNEQIDKNTNEIELVMKWIDK
;
A
#
# COMPACT_ATOMS: atom_id res chain seq x y z
N MET A 1 -14.03 -14.88 4.44
CA MET A 1 -13.15 -13.90 5.10
C MET A 1 -13.52 -12.53 4.56
N SER A 2 -14.23 -11.72 5.33
CA SER A 2 -14.72 -10.42 4.88
C SER A 2 -13.56 -9.43 4.90
N VAL A 3 -13.10 -9.00 3.72
CA VAL A 3 -12.16 -7.88 3.59
C VAL A 3 -12.97 -6.62 3.83
N PHE A 4 -12.69 -5.91 4.92
CA PHE A 4 -13.27 -4.59 5.15
C PHE A 4 -12.50 -3.58 4.29
N TYR A 5 -13.22 -2.79 3.49
CA TYR A 5 -12.65 -1.68 2.74
C TYR A 5 -12.96 -0.40 3.51
N GLU A 6 -11.96 0.23 4.12
CA GLU A 6 -12.13 1.57 4.67
C GLU A 6 -11.99 2.58 3.53
N TYR A 7 -13.12 3.11 3.05
CA TYR A 7 -13.15 4.12 2.01
C TYR A 7 -12.88 5.50 2.63
N ILE A 8 -11.68 6.04 2.42
CA ILE A 8 -11.42 7.46 2.68
C ILE A 8 -11.76 8.23 1.40
N ASP A 9 -13.03 8.58 1.26
CA ASP A 9 -13.51 9.46 0.20
C ASP A 9 -13.33 10.92 0.61
N LEU A 10 -12.48 11.64 -0.14
CA LEU A 10 -12.47 13.10 -0.15
C LEU A 10 -12.52 13.54 -1.62
N LEU A 11 -13.72 13.40 -2.20
CA LEU A 11 -14.32 14.22 -3.27
C LEU A 11 -14.22 13.78 -4.73
N ASN A 12 -13.54 12.70 -5.12
CA ASN A 12 -13.57 12.19 -6.50
C ASN A 12 -13.08 10.73 -6.56
N SER A 13 -13.73 9.87 -7.37
CA SER A 13 -13.45 8.43 -7.59
C SER A 13 -12.05 8.08 -8.17
N GLN A 14 -11.05 8.93 -7.97
CA GLN A 14 -9.72 8.88 -8.58
C GLN A 14 -8.66 8.25 -7.66
N ARG A 15 -9.01 7.93 -6.41
CA ARG A 15 -8.08 7.56 -5.35
C ARG A 15 -8.73 6.59 -4.38
N PHE A 16 -8.01 5.53 -4.01
CA PHE A 16 -8.49 4.52 -3.08
C PHE A 16 -7.34 4.02 -2.22
N THR A 17 -7.64 3.68 -0.96
CA THR A 17 -6.78 2.82 -0.17
C THR A 17 -7.62 1.76 0.52
N GLY A 18 -7.22 0.49 0.41
CA GLY A 18 -7.82 -0.61 1.14
C GLY A 18 -6.97 -0.95 2.35
N LEU A 19 -7.58 -0.96 3.53
CA LEU A 19 -6.95 -1.34 4.78
C LEU A 19 -7.77 -2.44 5.46
N SER A 20 -7.12 -3.55 5.83
CA SER A 20 -7.71 -4.64 6.61
C SER A 20 -6.85 -4.88 7.85
N GLY A 21 -7.22 -4.24 8.96
CA GLY A 21 -6.37 -4.19 10.16
C GLY A 21 -5.09 -3.42 9.88
N ASN A 22 -3.94 -4.07 10.01
CA ASN A 22 -2.63 -3.49 9.68
C ASN A 22 -2.19 -3.80 8.23
N CYS A 23 -2.98 -4.55 7.46
CA CYS A 23 -2.65 -4.90 6.08
C CYS A 23 -3.17 -3.84 5.11
N ILE A 24 -2.27 -3.21 4.36
CA ILE A 24 -2.65 -2.38 3.21
C ILE A 24 -2.93 -3.32 2.02
N ALA A 25 -4.21 -3.51 1.71
CA ALA A 25 -4.66 -4.30 0.57
C ALA A 25 -4.37 -3.61 -0.77
N GLY A 26 -4.23 -2.28 -0.77
CA GLY A 26 -3.73 -1.54 -1.93
C GLY A 26 -3.90 -0.04 -1.81
N ILE A 27 -3.02 0.73 -2.45
CA ILE A 27 -3.17 2.18 -2.67
C ILE A 27 -3.27 2.40 -4.17
N PHE A 28 -4.37 2.98 -4.62
CA PHE A 28 -4.59 3.32 -6.01
C PHE A 28 -4.78 4.82 -6.18
N VAL A 29 -4.09 5.37 -7.17
CA VAL A 29 -4.22 6.76 -7.61
C VAL A 29 -4.30 6.72 -9.13
N GLU A 30 -5.31 7.35 -9.70
CA GLU A 30 -5.50 7.49 -11.14
C GLU A 30 -4.25 8.05 -11.82
N SER A 31 -3.88 7.50 -12.96
CA SER A 31 -2.66 7.81 -13.72
C SER A 31 -2.40 9.31 -13.88
N ASN A 32 -3.42 10.08 -14.26
CA ASN A 32 -3.35 11.52 -14.49
C ASN A 32 -3.20 12.36 -13.20
N SER A 33 -3.45 11.74 -12.06
CA SER A 33 -3.36 12.33 -10.74
C SER A 33 -2.06 11.94 -10.02
N GLN A 34 -1.36 10.89 -10.46
CA GLN A 34 -0.14 10.43 -9.81
C GLN A 34 0.98 11.49 -9.78
N SER A 35 1.98 11.27 -8.92
CA SER A 35 3.12 12.18 -8.71
C SER A 35 2.77 13.56 -8.11
N LYS A 36 1.49 13.79 -7.75
CA LYS A 36 1.02 14.98 -7.01
C LYS A 36 0.95 14.76 -5.49
N ARG A 37 1.82 13.90 -4.93
CA ARG A 37 1.91 13.53 -3.49
C ARG A 37 0.66 12.87 -2.89
N ILE A 38 -0.32 12.51 -3.69
CA ILE A 38 -1.59 11.91 -3.24
C ILE A 38 -1.39 10.59 -2.51
N GLY A 39 -0.65 9.65 -3.11
CA GLY A 39 -0.41 8.35 -2.49
C GLY A 39 0.30 8.48 -1.14
N LYS A 40 1.16 9.52 -1.02
CA LYS A 40 1.79 9.86 0.25
C LYS A 40 0.76 10.35 1.27
N ALA A 41 -0.10 11.30 0.91
CA ALA A 41 -1.14 11.80 1.82
C ALA A 41 -2.07 10.69 2.34
N LEU A 42 -2.45 9.74 1.47
CA LEU A 42 -3.24 8.58 1.86
C LEU A 42 -2.47 7.68 2.85
N LEU A 43 -1.20 7.42 2.56
CA LEU A 43 -0.37 6.58 3.43
C LEU A 43 -0.07 7.25 4.77
N ASP A 44 0.21 8.55 4.78
CA ASP A 44 0.46 9.33 6.01
C ASP A 44 -0.77 9.27 6.94
N HIS A 45 -1.97 9.42 6.38
CA HIS A 45 -3.22 9.31 7.13
C HIS A 45 -3.43 7.95 7.80
N ILE A 46 -2.99 6.86 7.17
CA ILE A 46 -3.07 5.51 7.73
C ILE A 46 -2.01 5.33 8.81
N LYS A 47 -0.79 5.80 8.56
CA LYS A 47 0.31 5.75 9.54
C LYS A 47 -0.02 6.49 10.84
N GLU A 48 -0.77 7.59 10.78
CA GLU A 48 -1.22 8.32 11.97
C GLU A 48 -2.06 7.47 12.93
N ARG A 49 -2.68 6.38 12.44
CA ARG A 49 -3.64 5.56 13.19
C ARG A 49 -3.14 4.15 13.51
N ASN A 50 -2.00 3.76 12.95
CA ASN A 50 -1.47 2.41 13.07
C ASN A 50 -0.03 2.45 13.61
N LYS A 51 0.31 1.54 14.52
CA LYS A 51 1.69 1.37 15.02
C LYS A 51 2.56 0.49 14.13
N GLU A 52 1.91 -0.32 13.31
CA GLU A 52 2.55 -1.21 12.34
C GLU A 52 1.64 -1.32 11.12
N LEU A 53 2.25 -1.40 9.94
CA LEU A 53 1.60 -1.67 8.67
C LEU A 53 2.39 -2.71 7.90
N PHE A 54 1.70 -3.56 7.16
CA PHE A 54 2.32 -4.49 6.21
C PHE A 54 1.54 -4.54 4.90
N LEU A 55 2.22 -4.96 3.83
CA LEU A 55 1.63 -5.07 2.50
C LEU A 55 2.34 -6.13 1.66
N HIS A 56 1.65 -6.56 0.61
CA HIS A 56 2.19 -7.38 -0.46
C HIS A 56 2.29 -6.54 -1.73
N VAL A 57 3.44 -6.57 -2.39
CA VAL A 57 3.65 -5.86 -3.65
C VAL A 57 4.41 -6.73 -4.64
N TYR A 58 3.87 -6.89 -5.84
CA TYR A 58 4.59 -7.58 -6.91
C TYR A 58 5.98 -6.97 -7.13
N LYS A 59 7.02 -7.80 -7.11
CA LYS A 59 8.42 -7.40 -7.31
C LYS A 59 8.66 -6.73 -8.67
N LYS A 60 7.84 -7.04 -9.67
CA LYS A 60 7.83 -6.40 -11.00
C LYS A 60 7.28 -4.98 -10.98
N ASN A 61 6.43 -4.62 -10.01
CA ASN A 61 5.91 -3.27 -9.84
C ASN A 61 6.94 -2.35 -9.18
N LYS A 62 8.03 -2.06 -9.91
CA LYS A 62 9.16 -1.26 -9.42
C LYS A 62 8.75 0.13 -8.93
N ARG A 63 7.67 0.68 -9.46
CA ARG A 63 7.13 1.98 -9.02
C ARG A 63 6.55 1.90 -7.61
N ALA A 64 5.70 0.92 -7.34
CA ALA A 64 5.11 0.71 -6.02
C ALA A 64 6.19 0.34 -4.99
N VAL A 65 7.12 -0.56 -5.35
CA VAL A 65 8.25 -0.93 -4.48
C VAL A 65 9.06 0.31 -4.08
N ARG A 66 9.45 1.15 -5.05
CA ARG A 66 10.18 2.40 -4.75
C ARG A 66 9.36 3.39 -3.92
N PHE A 67 8.05 3.44 -4.15
CA PHE A 67 7.15 4.25 -3.33
C PHE A 67 7.22 3.82 -1.86
N TYR A 68 6.96 2.55 -1.57
CA TYR A 68 6.94 2.06 -0.18
C TYR A 68 8.31 2.14 0.51
N LEU A 69 9.41 1.83 -0.19
CA LEU A 69 10.76 2.00 0.34
C LEU A 69 11.05 3.46 0.74
N ARG A 70 10.68 4.42 -0.12
CA ARG A 70 10.86 5.85 0.17
C ARG A 70 10.01 6.29 1.36
N GLU A 71 8.82 5.73 1.51
CA GLU A 71 7.94 6.00 2.65
C GLU A 71 8.32 5.18 3.89
N GLY A 72 9.51 4.55 3.94
CA GLY A 72 10.05 3.94 5.15
C GLY A 72 9.59 2.51 5.42
N PHE A 73 8.93 1.84 4.47
CA PHE A 73 8.74 0.40 4.54
C PHE A 73 10.07 -0.32 4.27
N VAL A 74 10.27 -1.45 4.93
CA VAL A 74 11.38 -2.38 4.70
C VAL A 74 10.86 -3.67 4.08
N ILE A 75 11.68 -4.33 3.27
CA ILE A 75 11.37 -5.67 2.75
C ILE A 75 11.61 -6.66 3.89
N ASP A 76 10.56 -7.37 4.27
CA ASP A 76 10.58 -8.38 5.33
C ASP A 76 10.73 -9.79 4.74
N ASN A 77 10.06 -10.08 3.62
CA ASN A 77 10.12 -11.37 2.95
C ASN A 77 9.85 -11.28 1.44
N GLU A 78 10.16 -12.36 0.71
CA GLU A 78 9.80 -12.56 -0.69
C GLU A 78 9.07 -13.89 -0.83
N GLN A 79 7.98 -13.91 -1.59
CA GLN A 79 7.14 -15.10 -1.78
C GLN A 79 6.59 -15.18 -3.20
N ILE A 80 6.17 -16.38 -3.61
CA ILE A 80 5.44 -16.58 -4.86
C ILE A 80 3.94 -16.50 -4.57
N ASP A 81 3.23 -15.60 -5.24
CA ASP A 81 1.78 -15.66 -5.30
C ASP A 81 1.37 -16.88 -6.14
N LYS A 82 0.80 -17.90 -5.50
CA LYS A 82 0.42 -19.16 -6.14
C LYS A 82 -0.68 -18.99 -7.19
N ASN A 83 -1.45 -17.90 -7.15
CA ASN A 83 -2.53 -17.66 -8.10
C ASN A 83 -2.00 -17.12 -9.43
N THR A 84 -0.96 -16.28 -9.38
CA THR A 84 -0.39 -15.63 -10.57
C THR A 84 0.98 -16.18 -10.97
N ASN A 85 1.60 -16.99 -10.11
CA ASN A 85 2.98 -17.47 -10.21
C ASN A 85 4.03 -16.34 -10.28
N GLU A 86 3.68 -15.17 -9.74
CA GLU A 86 4.53 -13.99 -9.71
C GLU A 86 5.20 -13.83 -8.35
N ILE A 87 6.36 -13.17 -8.35
CA ILE A 87 7.08 -12.86 -7.12
C ILE A 87 6.47 -11.62 -6.47
N GLU A 88 6.12 -11.73 -5.19
CA GLU A 88 5.69 -10.64 -4.32
C GLU A 88 6.67 -10.41 -3.18
N LEU A 89 6.84 -9.14 -2.82
CA LEU A 89 7.57 -8.71 -1.63
C LEU A 89 6.56 -8.46 -0.51
N VAL A 90 6.83 -9.02 0.66
CA VAL A 90 6.19 -8.61 1.91
C VAL A 90 6.99 -7.45 2.47
N MET A 91 6.33 -6.31 2.66
CA MET A 91 6.97 -5.11 3.20
C MET A 91 6.29 -4.67 4.49
N LYS A 92 7.07 -4.20 5.47
CA LYS A 92 6.60 -3.74 6.78
C LYS A 92 7.03 -2.32 7.08
N TRP A 93 6.21 -1.59 7.80
CA TRP A 93 6.51 -0.29 8.40
C TRP A 93 6.10 -0.34 9.87
N ILE A 94 6.98 0.16 10.75
CA ILE A 94 6.74 0.24 12.19
C ILE A 94 6.95 1.71 12.58
N ASP A 95 6.00 2.26 13.34
CA ASP A 95 6.08 3.61 13.90
C ASP A 95 7.30 3.70 14.84
N LYS A 96 8.01 4.83 14.81
CA LYS A 96 9.26 5.01 15.58
C LYS A 96 9.03 5.72 16.91
#